data_AF-A0A4D6L6G0-F1
#
_entry.id   AF-A0A4D6L6G0-F1
#
_cell.length_a   1.000
_cell.length_b   1.000
_cell.length_c   1.000
_cell.angle_alpha   90.00
_cell.angle_beta   90.00
_cell.angle_gamma   90.00
#
_symmetry.space_group_name_H-M   'P 1'
#
loop_
_entity.id
_entity.type
_entity.pdbx_description
1 polymer ?
#
loop_
_entity_poly.entity_id
_entity_poly.type
_entity_poly.pdbx_seq_one_letter_code
_entity_poly.pdbx_strand_id
1 'polypeptide(L)'
;MDKVFNRLRNLDAYPKVNEDFYSRTLAGGVVTVVSAAVMLFLFFSELNLYLYTVTESTLLVDTSRGDTLHINFDVTFPAVRCSILSLDAMDISGEQHLDIRHNIVKKRIDGNGSVIEERKDGIGAPKVS
;
A
#
# COMPACT_ATOMS: atom_id res chain seq x y z
N MET A 1 42.40 -7.61 -16.98
CA MET A 1 41.63 -8.54 -16.11
C MET A 1 42.49 -9.15 -15.01
N ASP A 2 43.82 -9.14 -15.18
CA ASP A 2 44.81 -9.76 -14.29
C ASP A 2 44.83 -9.18 -12.88
N LYS A 3 44.48 -7.90 -12.74
CA LYS A 3 44.42 -7.21 -11.44
C LYS A 3 43.25 -7.69 -10.56
N VAL A 4 42.11 -8.05 -11.17
CA VAL A 4 40.95 -8.60 -10.45
C VAL A 4 41.22 -10.06 -10.10
N PHE A 5 41.82 -10.81 -11.01
CA PHE A 5 42.18 -12.20 -10.80
C PHE A 5 43.23 -12.36 -9.68
N ASN A 6 44.24 -11.49 -9.63
CA ASN A 6 45.22 -11.48 -8.53
C ASN A 6 44.60 -11.09 -7.17
N ARG A 7 43.57 -10.24 -7.16
CA ARG A 7 42.83 -9.90 -5.93
C ARG A 7 41.97 -11.07 -5.44
N LEU A 8 41.30 -11.79 -6.34
CA LEU A 8 40.58 -13.02 -6.00
C LEU A 8 41.51 -14.13 -5.50
N ARG A 9 42.71 -14.25 -6.08
CA ARG A 9 43.70 -15.26 -5.66
C ARG A 9 44.20 -15.05 -4.23
N ASN A 10 44.12 -13.84 -3.70
CA ASN A 10 44.46 -13.53 -2.31
C ASN A 10 43.31 -13.81 -1.33
N LEU A 11 42.09 -14.09 -1.80
CA LEU A 11 40.94 -14.48 -0.98
C LEU A 11 40.79 -16.00 -0.85
N ASP A 12 41.59 -16.77 -1.60
CA ASP A 12 41.60 -18.23 -1.58
C ASP A 12 42.53 -18.73 -0.46
N ALA A 13 41.96 -19.12 0.68
CA ALA A 13 42.69 -19.50 1.89
C ALA A 13 43.28 -20.93 1.85
N TYR A 14 43.05 -21.68 0.77
CA TYR A 14 43.47 -23.08 0.66
C TYR A 14 44.65 -23.27 -0.31
N PRO A 15 45.71 -23.98 0.09
CA PRO A 15 46.82 -24.31 -0.81
C PRO A 15 46.33 -25.24 -1.94
N LYS A 16 46.60 -24.86 -3.18
CA LYS A 16 46.24 -25.67 -4.36
C LYS A 16 47.11 -26.91 -4.42
N VAL A 17 46.45 -28.07 -4.52
CA VAL A 17 47.10 -29.39 -4.65
C VAL A 17 47.81 -29.51 -6.01
N ASN A 18 48.91 -30.27 -6.03
CA ASN A 18 49.75 -30.46 -7.22
C ASN A 18 48.96 -31.10 -8.38
N GLU A 19 49.21 -30.63 -9.61
CA GLU A 19 48.42 -30.99 -10.80
C GLU A 19 48.51 -32.48 -11.18
N ASP A 20 49.53 -33.19 -10.67
CA ASP A 20 49.78 -34.61 -10.93
C ASP A 20 48.74 -35.57 -10.31
N PHE A 21 47.92 -35.09 -9.38
CA PHE A 21 46.82 -35.86 -8.78
C PHE A 21 45.46 -35.56 -9.41
N TYR A 22 45.40 -34.69 -10.43
CA TYR A 22 44.17 -34.21 -11.06
C TYR A 22 44.08 -34.66 -12.52
N SER A 23 43.35 -35.74 -12.78
CA SER A 23 43.03 -36.12 -14.16
C SER A 23 41.90 -35.22 -14.69
N ARG A 24 42.25 -34.22 -15.51
CA ARG A 24 41.29 -33.37 -16.22
C ARG A 24 40.53 -34.21 -17.24
N THR A 25 39.33 -34.65 -16.90
CA THR A 25 38.45 -35.33 -17.85
C THR A 25 37.52 -34.30 -18.51
N LEU A 26 37.37 -34.38 -19.84
CA LEU A 26 36.41 -33.54 -20.57
C LEU A 26 34.98 -33.73 -20.03
N ALA A 27 34.64 -34.97 -19.66
CA ALA A 27 33.37 -35.29 -19.02
C ALA A 27 33.16 -34.57 -17.68
N GLY A 28 34.18 -34.53 -16.80
CA GLY A 28 34.11 -33.80 -15.53
C GLY A 28 33.97 -32.29 -15.72
N GLY A 29 34.62 -31.73 -16.74
CA GLY A 29 34.48 -30.32 -17.12
C GLY A 29 33.05 -29.98 -17.55
N VAL A 30 32.45 -30.80 -18.43
CA VAL A 30 31.05 -30.62 -18.86
C VAL A 30 30.09 -30.71 -17.67
N VAL A 31 30.27 -31.71 -16.79
CA VAL A 31 29.43 -31.87 -15.60
C VAL A 31 29.54 -30.66 -14.67
N THR A 32 30.73 -30.09 -14.51
CA THR A 32 30.96 -28.90 -13.68
C THR A 32 30.29 -27.65 -14.27
N VAL A 33 30.31 -27.48 -15.60
CA VAL A 33 29.65 -26.36 -16.27
C VAL A 33 28.14 -26.48 -16.15
N VAL A 34 27.59 -27.68 -16.39
CA VAL A 34 26.15 -27.94 -16.30
C VAL A 34 25.67 -27.74 -14.86
N SER A 35 26.40 -28.27 -13.87
CA SER A 35 26.03 -28.12 -12.46
C SER A 35 26.08 -26.66 -12.01
N ALA A 36 27.12 -25.91 -12.39
CA ALA A 36 27.22 -24.48 -12.10
C ALA A 36 26.08 -23.67 -12.73
N ALA A 37 25.69 -24.00 -13.97
CA ALA A 37 24.58 -23.34 -14.65
C ALA A 37 23.23 -23.59 -13.94
N VAL A 38 22.98 -24.83 -13.52
CA VAL A 38 21.77 -25.19 -12.76
C VAL A 38 21.76 -24.50 -11.40
N MET A 39 22.88 -24.49 -10.68
CA MET A 39 22.99 -23.80 -9.38
C MET A 39 22.72 -22.30 -9.52
N LEU A 40 23.27 -21.63 -10.54
CA LEU A 40 23.01 -20.21 -10.80
C LEU A 40 21.54 -19.96 -11.14
N PHE A 41 20.94 -20.79 -12.00
CA PHE A 41 19.53 -20.66 -12.37
C PHE A 41 18.61 -20.77 -11.14
N LEU A 42 18.83 -21.77 -10.29
CA LEU A 42 18.07 -21.95 -9.06
C LEU A 42 18.25 -20.76 -8.10
N PHE A 43 19.47 -20.27 -7.95
CA PHE A 43 19.75 -19.11 -7.11
C PHE A 43 18.96 -17.87 -7.56
N PHE A 44 18.95 -17.56 -8.86
CA PHE A 44 18.18 -16.43 -9.37
C PHE A 44 16.67 -16.64 -9.23
N SER A 45 16.16 -17.85 -9.42
CA SER A 45 14.74 -18.17 -9.24
C SER A 45 14.29 -17.91 -7.80
N GLU A 46 15.01 -18.48 -6.83
CA GLU A 46 14.70 -18.31 -5.40
C GLU A 46 14.88 -16.85 -4.95
N LEU A 47 15.91 -16.15 -5.46
CA LEU A 47 16.09 -14.74 -5.14
C LEU A 47 14.92 -13.88 -5.62
N ASN A 48 14.41 -14.15 -6.82
CA ASN A 48 13.22 -13.45 -7.32
C ASN A 48 11.99 -13.74 -6.47
N LEU A 49 11.78 -15.01 -6.09
CA LEU A 49 10.67 -15.40 -5.23
C LEU A 49 10.78 -14.76 -3.84
N TYR A 50 11.99 -14.68 -3.27
CA TYR A 50 12.25 -14.03 -1.99
C TYR A 50 11.99 -12.52 -2.04
N LEU A 51 12.37 -11.86 -3.13
CA LEU A 51 12.12 -10.43 -3.34
C LEU A 51 10.66 -10.13 -3.71
N TYR A 52 9.91 -11.14 -4.14
CA TYR A 52 8.49 -10.99 -4.43
C TYR A 52 7.71 -10.88 -3.12
N THR A 53 7.19 -9.69 -2.84
CA THR A 53 6.33 -9.45 -1.68
C THR A 53 4.93 -10.02 -1.94
N VAL A 54 4.56 -11.07 -1.21
CA VAL A 54 3.18 -11.55 -1.15
C VAL A 54 2.47 -10.81 -0.03
N THR A 55 1.47 -10.01 -0.39
CA THR A 55 0.63 -9.29 0.57
C THR A 55 -0.41 -10.23 1.16
N GLU A 56 -0.12 -10.84 2.30
CA GLU A 56 -1.09 -11.61 3.08
C GLU A 56 -1.96 -10.64 3.89
N SER A 57 -3.27 -10.65 3.62
CA SER A 57 -4.24 -9.81 4.35
C SER A 57 -4.62 -10.51 5.65
N THR A 58 -4.00 -10.11 6.76
CA THR A 58 -4.35 -10.63 8.08
C THR A 58 -5.48 -9.80 8.70
N LEU A 59 -6.49 -10.50 9.26
CA LEU A 59 -7.56 -9.87 10.02
C LEU A 59 -7.09 -9.76 11.47
N LEU A 60 -6.69 -8.55 11.87
CA LEU A 60 -6.36 -8.24 13.26
C LEU A 60 -7.59 -7.63 13.93
N VAL A 61 -7.82 -7.99 15.20
CA VAL A 61 -8.83 -7.32 16.02
C VAL A 61 -8.32 -5.92 16.30
N ASP A 62 -8.98 -4.91 15.75
CA ASP A 62 -8.68 -3.53 16.06
C ASP A 62 -9.04 -3.26 17.52
N THR A 63 -8.01 -3.09 18.35
CA THR A 63 -8.16 -2.72 19.76
C THR A 63 -8.27 -1.21 19.97
N SER A 64 -8.33 -0.42 18.89
CA SER A 64 -8.61 1.03 18.94
C SER A 64 -10.07 1.23 19.31
N ARG A 65 -10.33 1.19 20.62
CA ARG A 65 -11.66 1.28 21.19
C ARG A 65 -12.12 2.75 21.16
N GLY A 66 -13.07 3.05 20.27
CA GLY A 66 -13.83 4.30 20.29
C GLY A 66 -13.41 5.36 19.27
N ASP A 67 -12.73 5.00 18.18
CA ASP A 67 -12.48 5.94 17.10
C ASP A 67 -13.77 6.24 16.33
N THR A 68 -14.03 7.52 16.11
CA THR A 68 -15.16 7.99 15.29
C THR A 68 -14.79 7.85 13.82
N LEU A 69 -15.69 7.28 13.02
CA LEU A 69 -15.48 7.17 11.57
C LEU A 69 -15.57 8.57 10.93
N HIS A 70 -14.46 9.04 10.37
CA HIS A 70 -14.45 10.30 9.61
C HIS A 70 -15.07 10.11 8.23
N ILE A 71 -16.29 10.63 8.04
CA ILE A 71 -17.01 10.59 6.77
C ILE A 71 -16.92 11.96 6.12
N ASN A 72 -16.25 12.05 4.97
CA ASN A 72 -16.22 13.24 4.13
C ASN A 72 -17.15 13.02 2.94
N PHE A 73 -18.10 13.92 2.72
CA PHE A 73 -19.02 13.87 1.58
C PHE A 73 -19.29 15.29 1.03
N ASP A 74 -19.51 15.38 -0.28
CA ASP A 74 -19.94 16.58 -0.97
C ASP A 74 -21.07 16.18 -1.93
N VAL A 75 -22.29 16.64 -1.66
CA VAL A 75 -23.51 16.25 -2.39
C VAL A 75 -24.31 17.51 -2.69
N THR A 76 -24.75 17.63 -3.95
CA THR A 76 -25.50 18.79 -4.45
C THR A 76 -26.94 18.39 -4.80
N PHE A 77 -27.91 19.15 -4.27
CA PHE A 77 -29.34 18.96 -4.55
C PHE A 77 -29.91 20.15 -5.33
N PRO A 78 -30.07 20.09 -6.67
CA PRO A 78 -30.48 21.24 -7.48
C PRO A 78 -31.95 21.64 -7.30
N ALA A 79 -32.82 20.71 -6.89
CA ALA A 79 -34.26 20.92 -6.79
C ALA A 79 -34.78 21.05 -5.35
N VAL A 80 -33.89 21.11 -4.35
CA VAL A 80 -34.25 21.11 -2.92
C VAL A 80 -33.67 22.34 -2.23
N ARG A 81 -34.48 23.01 -1.40
CA ARG A 81 -34.03 24.17 -0.62
C ARG A 81 -33.15 23.73 0.55
N CYS A 82 -32.05 24.43 0.79
CA CYS A 82 -31.14 24.12 1.91
C CYS A 82 -31.81 24.18 3.30
N SER A 83 -32.89 24.93 3.47
CA SER A 83 -33.61 25.08 4.74
C SER A 83 -34.37 23.83 5.19
N ILE A 84 -34.69 22.92 4.27
CA ILE A 84 -35.41 21.68 4.56
C ILE A 84 -34.51 20.44 4.55
N LEU A 85 -33.22 20.62 4.24
CA LEU A 85 -32.24 19.53 4.28
C LEU A 85 -31.76 19.30 5.71
N SER A 86 -32.00 18.09 6.22
CA SER A 86 -31.38 17.52 7.42
C SER A 86 -30.43 16.40 7.02
N LEU A 87 -29.45 16.12 7.88
CA LEU A 87 -28.55 15.00 7.72
C LEU A 87 -28.68 14.09 8.93
N ASP A 88 -29.01 12.83 8.66
CA ASP A 88 -29.23 11.81 9.67
C ASP A 88 -28.27 10.64 9.37
N ALA A 89 -27.59 10.14 10.39
CA ALA A 89 -26.73 8.96 10.30
C ALA A 89 -27.31 7.82 11.15
N MET A 90 -27.26 6.60 10.63
CA MET A 90 -27.70 5.40 11.34
C MET A 90 -26.61 4.33 11.26
N ASP A 91 -26.20 3.81 12.42
CA ASP A 91 -25.24 2.71 12.52
C ASP A 91 -25.93 1.33 12.46
N ILE A 92 -25.17 0.26 12.20
CA ILE A 92 -25.64 -1.14 12.25
C ILE A 92 -26.21 -1.51 13.61
N SER A 93 -25.76 -0.84 14.68
CA SER A 93 -26.25 -1.01 16.04
C SER A 93 -27.65 -0.42 16.25
N GLY A 94 -28.19 0.30 15.25
CA GLY A 94 -29.47 1.00 15.32
C GLY A 94 -29.39 2.37 16.01
N GLU A 95 -28.20 2.83 16.37
CA GLU A 95 -28.01 4.19 16.88
C GLU A 95 -28.26 5.21 15.76
N GLN A 96 -29.10 6.21 16.05
CA GLN A 96 -29.46 7.26 15.10
C GLN A 96 -28.95 8.61 15.61
N HIS A 97 -28.12 9.26 14.81
CA HIS A 97 -27.73 10.66 15.00
C HIS A 97 -28.55 11.52 14.04
N LEU A 98 -29.60 12.14 14.57
CA LEU A 98 -30.51 12.98 13.79
C LEU A 98 -30.05 14.45 13.78
N ASP A 99 -30.30 15.16 12.67
CA ASP A 99 -29.93 16.56 12.46
C ASP A 99 -28.49 16.88 12.85
N ILE A 100 -27.54 16.12 12.27
CA ILE A 100 -26.12 16.38 12.45
C ILE A 100 -25.81 17.77 11.86
N ARG A 101 -25.36 18.68 12.73
CA ARG A 101 -24.99 20.07 12.37
C ARG A 101 -23.51 20.37 12.54
N HIS A 102 -22.81 19.58 13.32
CA HIS A 102 -21.39 19.79 13.56
C HIS A 102 -20.59 19.48 12.30
N ASN A 103 -19.66 20.38 11.93
CA ASN A 103 -18.78 20.26 10.76
C ASN A 103 -19.46 20.11 9.39
N ILE A 104 -20.75 20.48 9.27
CA ILE A 104 -21.48 20.49 7.99
C ILE A 104 -21.69 21.92 7.51
N VAL A 105 -21.37 22.17 6.24
CA VAL A 105 -21.54 23.46 5.58
C VAL A 105 -22.60 23.33 4.49
N LYS A 106 -23.69 24.08 4.61
CA LYS A 106 -24.73 24.11 3.58
C LYS A 106 -24.47 25.29 2.66
N LYS A 107 -24.25 24.99 1.38
CA LYS A 107 -24.02 25.99 0.33
C LYS A 107 -25.27 26.11 -0.53
N ARG A 108 -25.83 27.31 -0.61
CA ARG A 108 -26.92 27.60 -1.54
C ARG A 108 -26.32 27.77 -2.93
N ILE A 109 -26.85 27.04 -3.90
CA ILE A 109 -26.43 27.12 -5.29
C ILE A 109 -27.52 27.73 -6.18
N ASP A 110 -27.10 28.36 -7.26
CA ASP A 110 -27.97 28.83 -8.34
C ASP A 110 -28.31 27.70 -9.32
N GLY A 111 -29.28 27.91 -10.22
CA GLY A 111 -29.63 26.97 -11.29
C GLY A 111 -28.46 26.63 -12.22
N ASN A 112 -27.44 27.49 -12.27
CA ASN A 112 -26.18 27.29 -12.99
C ASN A 112 -25.08 26.59 -12.15
N GLY A 113 -25.38 26.13 -10.94
CA GLY A 113 -24.43 25.42 -10.06
C GLY A 113 -23.41 26.32 -9.37
N SER A 114 -23.55 27.65 -9.46
CA SER A 114 -22.68 28.61 -8.78
C SER A 114 -23.12 28.83 -7.33
N VAL A 115 -22.17 28.96 -6.40
CA VAL A 115 -22.46 29.18 -4.98
C VAL A 115 -22.90 30.63 -4.74
N ILE A 116 -24.10 30.80 -4.20
CA ILE A 116 -24.68 32.10 -3.86
C ILE A 116 -24.36 32.47 -2.40
N GLU A 117 -24.44 31.49 -1.49
CA GLU A 117 -24.29 31.72 -0.04
C GLU A 117 -23.74 30.47 0.65
N GLU A 118 -22.77 30.65 1.56
CA GLU A 118 -22.25 29.57 2.41
C GLU A 118 -22.68 29.77 3.86
N ARG A 119 -23.45 28.83 4.40
CA ARG A 119 -23.90 28.85 5.79
C ARG A 119 -23.26 27.72 6.58
N LYS A 120 -22.57 28.08 7.67
CA LYS A 120 -22.16 27.12 8.70
C LYS A 120 -23.32 26.94 9.68
N ASP A 121 -23.91 25.75 9.74
CA ASP A 121 -24.98 25.45 10.69
C ASP A 121 -24.38 25.21 12.10
N GLY A 122 -23.99 26.28 12.78
CA GLY A 122 -23.57 26.27 14.18
C GLY A 122 -24.72 26.59 15.15
N ILE A 123 -24.57 26.21 16.43
CA ILE A 123 -25.43 26.66 17.53
C ILE A 123 -25.31 28.20 17.61
N GLY A 124 -26.34 28.92 17.14
CA GLY A 124 -26.36 30.39 17.04
C GLY A 124 -26.49 30.98 15.62
N ALA A 125 -26.55 30.16 14.58
CA ALA A 125 -26.71 30.66 13.20
C ALA A 125 -28.12 31.27 12.97
N PRO A 126 -28.23 32.42 12.26
CA PRO A 126 -29.49 33.15 12.08
C PRO A 126 -30.52 32.29 11.36
N LYS A 127 -31.73 32.08 11.92
CA LYS A 127 -32.80 31.36 11.21
C LYS A 127 -33.31 32.26 10.07
N VAL A 128 -33.25 31.76 8.84
CA VAL A 128 -33.83 32.47 7.68
C VAL A 128 -35.31 32.14 7.64
N SER A 129 -36.14 33.19 7.70
CA SER A 129 -37.59 33.13 7.48
C SER A 129 -37.93 33.02 6.00
#